data_AF-A0A4Y7IE94-F1
#
_entry.id   AF-A0A4Y7IE94-F1
#
_cell.length_a   1.000
_cell.length_b   1.000
_cell.length_c   1.000
_cell.angle_alpha   90.00
_cell.angle_beta   90.00
_cell.angle_gamma   90.00
#
_symmetry.space_group_name_H-M   'P 1'
#
loop_
_entity.id
_entity.type
_entity.pdbx_description
1 polymer ?
#
loop_
_entity_poly.entity_id
_entity_poly.type
_entity_poly.pdbx_seq_one_letter_code
_entity_poly.pdbx_strand_id
1 'polypeptide(L)'
;MGFMVQIMQMNQGPTHLRLLVPSLVTGARAGKSKFIIGDGNNFYDFTYVENVAHAHICAEKALSSGGEIAERAAGQAYFITNMEPMKFWEFVAVILDGLGYERPSIKIPAPVMKPIAQLVALTYKVLGPYGMPVPQLTPSRISLLTCNRTFSCSKAKDRIFYTPIVSLQEGLKRTIDSYSHLRADLTKREGPSKSYLLLGSGKAADTLLWRDRKQTISALIVLNAFYYYFIATEYTIITAVSKLLMVTTFFLFVHGFLPSKLFGYSLEKIPSSSFHFSKERCHQNALFVRSIWNLIANTLQSLCKGKDWTLFVKVFSSLLFLSFLGSKSIQCIYLVGVLFAFTAFFVYEKKEEEIDGLANKALSLGCKVKSDISNKFLRSN
;
A
#
# COMPACT_ATOMS: atom_id res chain seq x y z
N MET A 1 33.41 -13.86 -40.90
CA MET A 1 34.18 -13.38 -39.72
C MET A 1 33.18 -12.71 -38.78
N GLY A 2 32.86 -13.34 -37.65
CA GLY A 2 31.80 -12.86 -36.75
C GLY A 2 32.31 -11.78 -35.80
N PHE A 3 31.60 -10.65 -35.72
CA PHE A 3 31.82 -9.63 -34.68
C PHE A 3 31.02 -9.97 -33.44
N MET A 4 31.70 -10.00 -32.29
CA MET A 4 31.02 -10.14 -31.01
C MET A 4 30.99 -8.77 -30.33
N VAL A 5 29.83 -8.12 -30.37
CA VAL A 5 29.58 -6.84 -29.68
C VAL A 5 28.92 -7.16 -28.34
N GLN A 6 29.54 -6.72 -27.25
CA GLN A 6 28.97 -6.89 -25.91
C GLN A 6 28.12 -5.65 -25.59
N ILE A 7 26.80 -5.82 -25.57
CA ILE A 7 25.84 -4.71 -25.46
C ILE A 7 25.07 -4.80 -24.14
N MET A 8 24.98 -3.68 -23.42
CA MET A 8 23.99 -3.49 -22.37
C MET A 8 22.75 -2.85 -23.02
N GLN A 9 21.91 -3.66 -23.68
CA GLN A 9 20.79 -3.14 -24.48
C GLN A 9 19.63 -2.64 -23.62
N MET A 10 19.07 -1.48 -24.03
CA MET A 10 17.79 -0.95 -23.57
C MET A 10 16.56 -1.47 -24.34
N ASN A 11 16.75 -2.35 -25.34
CA ASN A 11 15.63 -2.88 -26.12
C ASN A 11 15.95 -4.30 -26.59
N GLN A 12 15.40 -5.32 -25.92
CA GLN A 12 15.37 -6.68 -26.47
C GLN A 12 13.93 -7.02 -26.83
N GLY A 13 13.75 -7.33 -28.12
CA GLY A 13 12.47 -7.55 -28.80
C GLY A 13 11.68 -8.80 -28.34
N PRO A 14 10.65 -9.18 -29.11
CA PRO A 14 9.32 -9.41 -28.56
C PRO A 14 9.07 -10.89 -28.32
N THR A 15 9.40 -11.39 -27.13
CA THR A 15 8.66 -12.46 -26.43
C THR A 15 9.43 -12.77 -25.13
N HIS A 16 8.85 -12.38 -23.99
CA HIS A 16 9.30 -12.74 -22.64
C HIS A 16 10.62 -12.18 -22.08
N LEU A 17 11.33 -11.27 -22.77
CA LEU A 17 12.47 -10.55 -22.19
C LEU A 17 12.02 -9.23 -21.55
N ARG A 18 12.24 -9.09 -20.24
CA ARG A 18 11.84 -7.92 -19.44
C ARG A 18 12.56 -6.66 -19.92
N LEU A 19 11.88 -5.87 -20.75
CA LEU A 19 12.29 -4.49 -21.07
C LEU A 19 12.43 -3.68 -19.76
N LEU A 20 13.50 -2.90 -19.67
CA LEU A 20 13.83 -2.13 -18.46
C LEU A 20 12.72 -1.14 -18.10
N VAL A 21 12.20 -0.39 -19.09
CA VAL A 21 11.16 0.62 -18.88
C VAL A 21 9.84 0.01 -18.35
N PRO A 22 9.22 -1.00 -18.98
CA PRO A 22 8.04 -1.66 -18.43
C PRO A 22 8.26 -2.26 -17.03
N SER A 23 9.45 -2.79 -16.74
CA SER A 23 9.76 -3.32 -15.41
C SER A 23 9.81 -2.21 -14.35
N LEU A 24 10.38 -1.04 -14.69
CA LEU A 24 10.38 0.14 -13.82
C LEU A 24 8.97 0.66 -13.59
N VAL A 25 8.17 0.78 -14.65
CA VAL A 25 6.76 1.20 -14.58
C VAL A 25 5.93 0.24 -13.72
N THR A 26 6.10 -1.07 -13.89
CA THR A 26 5.42 -2.08 -13.06
C THR A 26 5.80 -1.91 -11.58
N GLY A 27 7.08 -1.65 -11.29
CA GLY A 27 7.55 -1.35 -9.94
C GLY A 27 6.96 -0.04 -9.39
N ALA A 28 6.86 0.99 -10.21
CA ALA A 28 6.28 2.28 -9.84
C ALA A 28 4.78 2.18 -9.54
N ARG A 29 4.02 1.49 -10.40
CA ARG A 29 2.59 1.18 -10.16
C ARG A 29 2.37 0.39 -8.88
N ALA A 30 3.29 -0.51 -8.52
CA ALA A 30 3.26 -1.24 -7.25
C ALA A 30 3.71 -0.41 -6.02
N GLY A 31 4.07 0.87 -6.21
CA GLY A 31 4.55 1.78 -5.16
C GLY A 31 5.97 1.44 -4.66
N LYS A 32 6.75 0.68 -5.42
CA LYS A 32 8.10 0.21 -5.06
C LYS A 32 9.22 1.08 -5.63
N SER A 33 8.91 2.05 -6.50
CA SER A 33 9.90 2.94 -7.13
C SER A 33 10.49 4.00 -6.19
N LYS A 34 9.96 4.16 -4.98
CA LYS A 34 10.40 5.19 -4.03
C LYS A 34 11.79 4.94 -3.46
N PHE A 35 12.30 3.72 -3.57
CA PHE A 35 13.52 3.26 -2.90
C PHE A 35 14.74 3.26 -3.82
N ILE A 36 15.83 3.85 -3.33
CA ILE A 36 17.18 3.80 -3.90
C ILE A 36 17.99 2.78 -3.08
N ILE A 37 18.53 1.76 -3.73
CA ILE A 37 19.37 0.76 -3.08
C ILE A 37 20.83 1.20 -3.17
N GLY A 38 21.49 1.35 -2.01
CA GLY A 38 22.85 1.87 -1.89
C GLY A 38 22.89 3.37 -1.61
N ASP A 39 24.01 4.00 -1.94
CA ASP A 39 24.24 5.44 -1.77
C ASP A 39 23.68 6.29 -2.93
N GLY A 40 23.40 5.63 -4.06
CA GLY A 40 22.85 6.22 -5.28
C GLY A 40 23.92 6.81 -6.21
N ASN A 41 25.21 6.62 -5.94
CA ASN A 41 26.30 7.20 -6.74
C ASN A 41 26.84 6.23 -7.80
N ASN A 42 26.13 5.14 -8.09
CA ASN A 42 26.60 4.14 -9.03
C ASN A 42 26.45 4.60 -10.49
N PHE A 43 27.57 4.59 -11.22
CA PHE A 43 27.63 5.04 -12.62
C PHE A 43 27.43 3.89 -13.60
N TYR A 44 26.62 4.13 -14.62
CA TYR A 44 26.27 3.18 -15.66
C TYR A 44 26.42 3.82 -17.04
N ASP A 45 26.87 3.03 -18.00
CA ASP A 45 26.76 3.38 -19.42
C ASP A 45 25.43 2.88 -20.00
N PHE A 46 24.69 3.82 -20.57
CA PHE A 46 23.47 3.56 -21.30
C PHE A 46 23.70 3.88 -22.77
N THR A 47 23.32 2.96 -23.66
CA THR A 47 23.49 3.14 -25.11
C THR A 47 22.13 3.14 -25.78
N TYR A 48 21.87 4.15 -26.60
CA TYR A 48 20.65 4.21 -27.39
C TYR A 48 20.72 3.21 -28.56
N VAL A 49 19.59 2.59 -28.90
CA VAL A 49 19.54 1.49 -29.89
C VAL A 49 20.02 1.92 -31.28
N GLU A 50 19.74 3.16 -31.71
CA GLU A 50 20.23 3.68 -32.99
C GLU A 50 21.75 3.85 -33.00
N ASN A 51 22.37 4.21 -31.87
CA ASN A 51 23.83 4.29 -31.78
C ASN A 51 24.48 2.90 -31.87
N VAL A 52 23.81 1.86 -31.34
CA VAL A 52 24.25 0.47 -31.52
C VAL A 52 24.16 0.06 -32.99
N ALA A 53 23.06 0.40 -33.67
CA ALA A 53 22.92 0.16 -35.11
C ALA A 53 23.99 0.92 -35.91
N HIS A 54 24.26 2.18 -35.55
CA HIS A 54 25.33 2.97 -36.16
C HIS A 54 26.71 2.32 -35.98
N ALA A 55 27.01 1.78 -34.79
CA ALA A 55 28.26 1.06 -34.56
C ALA A 55 28.43 -0.15 -35.50
N HIS A 56 27.36 -0.87 -35.82
CA HIS A 56 27.41 -1.95 -36.81
C HIS A 56 27.70 -1.43 -38.22
N ILE A 57 27.11 -0.30 -38.61
CA ILE A 57 27.40 0.35 -39.91
C ILE A 57 28.86 0.81 -39.96
N CYS A 58 29.38 1.40 -38.88
CA CYS A 58 30.79 1.77 -38.76
C CYS A 58 31.72 0.56 -38.90
N ALA A 59 31.37 -0.56 -38.24
CA ALA A 59 32.13 -1.79 -38.34
C ALA A 59 32.13 -2.36 -39.76
N GLU A 60 30.98 -2.38 -40.44
CA GLU A 60 30.87 -2.81 -41.83
C GLU A 60 31.75 -1.94 -42.75
N LYS A 61 31.63 -0.62 -42.66
CA LYS A 61 32.47 0.32 -43.42
C LYS A 61 33.96 0.10 -43.20
N ALA A 62 34.38 -0.09 -41.95
CA ALA A 62 35.79 -0.32 -41.63
C ALA A 62 36.33 -1.60 -42.28
N LEU A 63 35.51 -2.63 -42.44
CA LEU A 63 35.90 -3.90 -43.08
C LEU A 63 35.88 -3.79 -44.60
N SER A 64 34.86 -3.13 -45.15
CA SER A 64 34.71 -2.91 -46.58
C SER A 64 35.78 -1.97 -47.15
N SER A 65 36.45 -1.19 -46.30
CA SER A 65 37.55 -0.28 -46.68
C SER A 65 38.80 -1.01 -47.20
N GLY A 66 38.96 -2.31 -46.89
CA GLY A 66 40.15 -3.08 -47.26
C GLY A 66 41.44 -2.59 -46.57
N GLY A 67 42.56 -3.23 -46.91
CA GLY A 67 43.88 -2.88 -46.39
C GLY A 67 44.02 -2.97 -44.87
N GLU A 68 44.88 -2.11 -44.31
CA GLU A 68 45.26 -2.14 -42.89
C GLU A 68 44.08 -1.83 -41.93
N ILE A 69 43.10 -1.04 -42.38
CA ILE A 69 41.92 -0.68 -41.57
C ILE A 69 41.04 -1.91 -41.32
N ALA A 70 40.79 -2.70 -42.37
CA ALA A 70 39.99 -3.91 -42.28
C ALA A 70 40.66 -4.97 -41.37
N GLU A 71 41.98 -5.13 -41.48
CA GLU A 71 42.75 -6.05 -40.64
C GLU A 71 42.73 -5.65 -39.16
N ARG A 72 42.86 -4.36 -38.86
CA ARG A 72 42.79 -3.83 -37.48
C ARG A 72 41.39 -4.00 -36.88
N ALA A 73 40.36 -3.88 -37.71
CA ALA A 73 38.96 -3.98 -37.30
C ALA A 73 38.52 -5.44 -37.07
N ALA A 74 38.96 -6.37 -37.92
CA ALA A 74 38.49 -7.75 -37.97
C ALA A 74 38.90 -8.62 -36.77
N GLY A 75 38.02 -9.56 -36.37
CA GLY A 75 38.32 -10.56 -35.33
C GLY A 75 38.39 -10.00 -33.90
N GLN A 76 37.93 -8.76 -33.68
CA GLN A 76 38.01 -8.07 -32.40
C GLN A 76 36.63 -7.91 -31.75
N ALA A 77 36.59 -7.97 -30.41
CA ALA A 77 35.43 -7.56 -29.62
C ALA A 77 35.51 -6.06 -29.27
N TYR A 78 34.35 -5.39 -29.30
CA TYR A 78 34.19 -3.96 -29.04
C TYR A 78 33.07 -3.70 -28.03
N PHE A 79 33.29 -2.73 -27.15
CA PHE A 79 32.25 -2.17 -26.28
C PHE A 79 31.71 -0.89 -26.92
N ILE A 80 30.38 -0.82 -27.08
CA ILE A 80 29.69 0.32 -27.66
C ILE A 80 28.90 1.04 -26.59
N THR A 81 29.23 2.32 -26.38
CA THR A 81 28.60 3.19 -25.38
C THR A 81 28.16 4.52 -26.01
N ASN A 82 27.35 5.31 -25.30
CA ASN A 82 27.07 6.70 -25.68
C ASN A 82 28.19 7.67 -25.29
N MET A 83 29.28 7.22 -24.64
CA MET A 83 30.37 8.08 -24.12
C MET A 83 29.92 9.13 -23.08
N GLU A 84 28.71 9.00 -22.54
CA GLU A 84 28.09 9.90 -21.57
C GLU A 84 27.62 9.10 -20.33
N PRO A 85 28.54 8.65 -19.45
CA PRO A 85 28.16 7.87 -18.27
C PRO A 85 27.26 8.69 -17.34
N MET A 86 26.20 8.06 -16.84
CA MET A 86 25.20 8.70 -15.96
C MET A 86 25.00 7.84 -14.70
N LYS A 87 24.61 8.47 -13.59
CA LYS A 87 24.17 7.75 -12.40
C LYS A 87 22.93 6.91 -12.73
N PHE A 88 22.93 5.63 -12.37
CA PHE A 88 21.82 4.72 -12.64
C PHE A 88 20.48 5.25 -12.07
N TRP A 89 20.51 5.77 -10.84
CA TRP A 89 19.29 6.28 -10.20
C TRP A 89 18.81 7.61 -10.78
N GLU A 90 19.71 8.42 -11.34
CA GLU A 90 19.33 9.62 -12.08
C GLU A 90 18.61 9.24 -13.38
N PHE A 91 19.16 8.28 -14.10
CA PHE A 91 18.54 7.71 -15.30
C PHE A 91 17.13 7.17 -15.01
N VAL A 92 16.96 6.39 -13.92
CA VAL A 92 15.64 5.90 -13.49
C VAL A 92 14.71 7.06 -13.13
N ALA A 93 15.21 8.08 -12.43
CA ALA A 93 14.42 9.24 -12.04
C ALA A 93 13.89 10.01 -13.27
N VAL A 94 14.71 10.23 -14.29
CA VAL A 94 14.30 10.92 -15.53
C VAL A 94 13.20 10.16 -16.26
N ILE A 95 13.31 8.83 -16.38
CA ILE A 95 12.28 8.00 -17.04
C ILE A 95 10.97 8.03 -16.26
N LEU A 96 11.02 7.86 -14.94
CA LEU A 96 9.81 7.86 -14.10
C LEU A 96 9.12 9.21 -14.11
N ASP A 97 9.89 10.31 -14.01
CA ASP A 97 9.39 11.68 -14.08
C ASP A 97 8.73 11.96 -15.44
N GLY A 98 9.39 11.59 -16.55
CA GLY A 98 8.85 11.75 -17.89
C GLY A 98 7.59 10.93 -18.19
N LEU A 99 7.36 9.86 -17.43
CA LEU A 99 6.15 9.04 -17.50
C LEU A 99 5.08 9.43 -16.46
N GLY A 100 5.32 10.46 -15.63
CA GLY A 100 4.36 10.95 -14.63
C GLY A 100 4.35 10.17 -13.31
N TYR A 101 5.39 9.40 -13.00
CA TYR A 101 5.54 8.66 -11.75
C TYR A 101 6.40 9.42 -10.73
N GLU A 102 6.23 9.10 -9.44
CA GLU A 102 7.07 9.67 -8.37
C GLU A 102 8.54 9.28 -8.52
N ARG A 103 9.43 10.27 -8.32
CA ARG A 103 10.88 10.07 -8.29
C ARG A 103 11.33 9.21 -7.10
N PRO A 104 12.34 8.34 -7.26
CA PRO A 104 12.98 7.64 -6.14
C PRO A 104 13.67 8.62 -5.19
N SER A 105 13.42 8.55 -3.88
CA SER A 105 14.00 9.48 -2.89
C SER A 105 14.49 8.82 -1.61
N ILE A 106 13.97 7.64 -1.26
CA ILE A 106 14.28 6.96 -0.01
C ILE A 106 15.50 6.07 -0.20
N LYS A 107 16.64 6.45 0.39
CA LYS A 107 17.87 5.65 0.30
C LYS A 107 17.89 4.53 1.34
N ILE A 108 18.19 3.31 0.90
CA ILE A 108 18.40 2.15 1.76
C ILE A 108 19.86 1.69 1.60
N PRO A 109 20.69 1.76 2.66
CA PRO A 109 22.08 1.36 2.59
C PRO A 109 22.27 -0.10 2.14
N ALA A 110 23.24 -0.34 1.25
CA ALA A 110 23.54 -1.68 0.73
C ALA A 110 23.87 -2.73 1.83
N PRO A 111 24.60 -2.41 2.91
CA PRO A 111 24.86 -3.37 3.99
C PRO A 111 23.61 -3.89 4.69
N VAL A 112 22.54 -3.09 4.73
CA VAL A 112 21.23 -3.49 5.29
C VAL A 112 20.48 -4.42 4.33
N MET A 113 20.58 -4.14 3.02
CA MET A 113 19.87 -4.93 2.01
C MET A 113 20.50 -6.30 1.71
N LYS A 114 21.83 -6.43 1.87
CA LYS A 114 22.54 -7.70 1.64
C LYS A 114 22.01 -8.88 2.49
N PRO A 115 21.90 -8.80 3.83
CA PRO A 115 21.41 -9.90 4.64
C PRO A 115 19.93 -10.22 4.36
N ILE A 116 19.10 -9.19 4.12
CA ILE A 116 17.69 -9.36 3.73
C ILE A 116 17.60 -10.19 2.45
N ALA A 117 18.44 -9.90 1.46
CA ALA A 117 18.44 -10.62 0.20
C ALA A 117 18.98 -12.04 0.31
N GLN A 118 19.95 -12.28 1.19
CA GLN A 118 20.42 -13.63 1.50
C GLN A 118 19.31 -14.47 2.15
N LEU A 119 18.56 -13.87 3.08
CA LEU A 119 17.40 -14.53 3.69
C LEU A 119 16.34 -14.86 2.63
N VAL A 120 16.02 -13.92 1.73
CA VAL A 120 15.08 -14.14 0.62
C VAL A 120 15.58 -15.22 -0.35
N ALA A 121 16.89 -15.30 -0.60
CA ALA A 121 17.47 -16.35 -1.43
C ALA A 121 17.38 -17.72 -0.74
N LEU A 122 17.59 -17.78 0.57
CA LEU A 122 17.46 -19.00 1.35
C LEU A 122 16.01 -19.50 1.37
N THR A 123 15.05 -18.61 1.63
CA THR A 123 13.63 -18.98 1.58
C THR A 123 13.22 -19.44 0.19
N TYR A 124 13.72 -18.81 -0.87
CA TYR A 124 13.50 -19.27 -2.24
C TYR A 124 14.13 -20.63 -2.53
N LYS A 125 15.30 -20.94 -1.98
CA LYS A 125 15.91 -22.26 -2.13
C LYS A 125 15.04 -23.38 -1.51
N VAL A 126 14.37 -23.08 -0.39
CA VAL A 126 13.49 -24.03 0.30
C VAL A 126 12.10 -24.11 -0.34
N LEU A 127 11.51 -22.97 -0.68
CA LEU A 127 10.11 -22.87 -1.15
C LEU A 127 9.96 -22.85 -2.68
N GLY A 128 11.06 -22.67 -3.42
CA GLY A 128 11.08 -22.67 -4.88
C GLY A 128 10.52 -23.97 -5.49
N PRO A 129 10.90 -25.17 -5.01
CA PRO A 129 10.31 -26.44 -5.46
C PRO A 129 8.80 -26.54 -5.25
N TYR A 130 8.23 -25.74 -4.33
CA TYR A 130 6.80 -25.70 -4.02
C TYR A 130 6.04 -24.63 -4.82
N GLY A 131 6.65 -24.06 -5.86
CA GLY A 131 6.00 -23.13 -6.77
C GLY A 131 6.09 -21.65 -6.39
N MET A 132 7.01 -21.27 -5.51
CA MET A 132 7.22 -19.84 -5.20
C MET A 132 7.82 -19.10 -6.42
N PRO A 133 7.24 -17.96 -6.85
CA PRO A 133 7.78 -17.19 -7.97
C PRO A 133 9.15 -16.57 -7.63
N VAL A 134 9.99 -16.38 -8.65
CA VAL A 134 11.34 -15.83 -8.49
C VAL A 134 11.29 -14.46 -7.80
N PRO A 135 11.93 -14.30 -6.63
CA PRO A 135 11.87 -13.05 -5.88
C PRO A 135 12.56 -11.92 -6.65
N GLN A 136 12.01 -10.71 -6.51
CA GLN A 136 12.59 -9.53 -7.15
C GLN A 136 13.89 -9.08 -6.48
N LEU A 137 14.04 -9.38 -5.19
CA LEU A 137 15.16 -8.99 -4.34
C LEU A 137 16.13 -10.16 -4.16
N THR A 138 17.06 -10.33 -5.11
CA THR A 138 18.12 -11.32 -5.01
C THR A 138 19.47 -10.65 -4.72
N PRO A 139 20.42 -11.36 -4.06
CA PRO A 139 21.76 -10.83 -3.80
C PRO A 139 22.47 -10.34 -5.07
N SER A 140 22.33 -11.08 -6.18
CA SER A 140 22.90 -10.70 -7.48
C SER A 140 22.32 -9.39 -8.02
N ARG A 141 21.01 -9.15 -7.82
CA ARG A 141 20.35 -7.90 -8.24
C ARG A 141 20.77 -6.72 -7.37
N ILE A 142 20.94 -6.90 -6.06
CA ILE A 142 21.45 -5.82 -5.20
C ILE A 142 22.89 -5.49 -5.55
N SER A 143 23.72 -6.51 -5.81
CA SER A 143 25.09 -6.29 -6.26
C SER A 143 25.12 -5.50 -7.58
N LEU A 144 24.27 -5.88 -8.54
CA LEU A 144 24.06 -5.14 -9.78
C LEU A 144 23.68 -3.68 -9.50
N LEU A 145 22.64 -3.42 -8.72
CA LEU A 145 22.13 -2.06 -8.45
C LEU A 145 23.07 -1.17 -7.64
N THR A 146 24.15 -1.72 -7.06
CA THR A 146 25.09 -0.98 -6.20
C THR A 146 26.48 -0.81 -6.80
N CYS A 147 26.86 -1.61 -7.80
CA CYS A 147 28.20 -1.53 -8.41
C CYS A 147 28.27 -0.53 -9.57
N ASN A 148 29.45 0.03 -9.83
CA ASN A 148 29.71 0.85 -11.02
C ASN A 148 29.90 -0.03 -12.26
N ARG A 149 29.30 0.36 -13.38
CA ARG A 149 29.35 -0.36 -14.67
C ARG A 149 29.57 0.61 -15.82
N THR A 150 30.81 1.07 -15.93
CA THR A 150 31.26 1.87 -17.07
C THR A 150 32.24 1.06 -17.93
N PHE A 151 32.18 1.24 -19.24
CA PHE A 151 32.98 0.55 -20.24
C PHE A 151 33.74 1.55 -21.10
N SER A 152 34.97 1.21 -21.47
CA SER A 152 35.75 2.05 -22.38
C SER A 152 35.37 1.77 -23.83
N CYS A 153 34.99 2.84 -24.55
CA CYS A 153 34.67 2.80 -25.97
C CYS A 153 35.84 3.23 -26.87
N SER A 154 37.03 3.48 -26.31
CA SER A 154 38.19 3.98 -27.05
C SER A 154 38.55 3.07 -28.23
N LYS A 155 38.52 1.75 -28.02
CA LYS A 155 38.83 0.77 -29.07
C LYS A 155 37.90 0.88 -30.28
N ALA A 156 36.61 1.17 -30.07
CA ALA A 156 35.65 1.33 -31.15
C ALA A 156 35.87 2.67 -31.88
N LYS A 157 36.17 3.74 -31.14
CA LYS A 157 36.53 5.03 -31.73
C LYS A 157 37.78 4.93 -32.61
N ASP A 158 38.81 4.22 -32.16
CA ASP A 158 40.10 4.18 -32.84
C ASP A 158 40.12 3.24 -34.06
N ARG A 159 39.41 2.10 -33.99
CA ARG A 159 39.53 1.04 -35.01
C ARG A 159 38.39 0.99 -36.01
N ILE A 160 37.18 1.40 -35.60
CA ILE A 160 36.00 1.42 -36.47
C ILE A 160 35.44 2.84 -36.63
N PHE A 161 36.18 3.87 -36.17
CA PHE A 161 35.79 5.28 -36.27
C PHE A 161 34.38 5.57 -35.74
N TYR A 162 33.96 4.83 -34.71
CA TYR A 162 32.63 4.98 -34.13
C TYR A 162 32.51 6.26 -33.31
N THR A 163 31.47 7.03 -33.58
CA THR A 163 31.00 8.15 -32.75
C THR A 163 29.47 8.05 -32.56
N PRO A 164 28.94 8.29 -31.35
CA PRO A 164 27.51 8.30 -31.12
C PRO A 164 26.85 9.45 -31.90
N ILE A 165 25.74 9.16 -32.58
CA ILE A 165 24.97 10.17 -33.35
C ILE A 165 23.92 10.82 -32.45
N VAL A 166 23.29 10.02 -31.59
CA VAL A 166 22.22 10.44 -30.68
C VAL A 166 22.79 10.63 -29.28
N SER A 167 22.61 11.81 -28.68
CA SER A 167 23.00 12.05 -27.28
C SER A 167 22.12 11.25 -26.32
N LEU A 168 22.61 11.03 -25.09
CA LEU A 168 21.84 10.30 -24.08
C LEU A 168 20.52 11.00 -23.72
N GLN A 169 20.54 12.33 -23.64
CA GLN A 169 19.33 13.12 -23.34
C GLN A 169 18.26 12.98 -24.43
N GLU A 170 18.67 13.05 -25.70
CA GLU A 170 17.74 12.86 -26.82
C GLU A 170 17.22 11.43 -26.88
N GLY A 171 18.09 10.43 -26.63
CA GLY A 171 17.68 9.03 -26.53
C GLY A 171 16.66 8.79 -25.41
N LEU A 172 16.83 9.44 -24.26
CA LEU A 172 15.88 9.40 -23.14
C LEU A 172 14.53 9.99 -23.51
N LYS A 173 14.52 11.17 -24.14
CA LYS A 173 13.28 11.83 -24.60
C LYS A 173 12.50 10.94 -25.57
N ARG A 174 13.16 10.43 -26.62
CA ARG A 174 12.55 9.50 -27.58
C ARG A 174 12.02 8.23 -26.93
N THR A 175 12.74 7.72 -25.92
CA THR A 175 12.31 6.55 -25.15
C THR A 175 11.04 6.86 -24.35
N ILE A 176 10.97 7.99 -23.66
CA ILE A 176 9.77 8.39 -22.90
C ILE A 176 8.57 8.55 -23.84
N ASP A 177 8.76 9.15 -25.00
CA ASP A 177 7.70 9.38 -25.98
C ASP A 177 7.18 8.06 -26.60
N SER A 178 8.06 7.09 -26.86
CA SER A 178 7.65 5.76 -27.37
C SER A 178 6.85 4.93 -26.37
N TYR A 179 7.06 5.17 -25.06
CA TYR A 179 6.30 4.55 -23.97
C TYR A 179 5.16 5.43 -23.45
N SER A 180 4.60 6.32 -24.27
CA SER A 180 3.43 7.16 -23.92
C SER A 180 2.25 6.36 -23.36
N HIS A 181 2.00 5.15 -23.85
CA HIS A 181 0.97 4.23 -23.36
C HIS A 181 1.21 3.69 -21.93
N LEU A 182 2.44 3.80 -21.42
CA LEU A 182 2.79 3.42 -20.04
C LEU A 182 2.78 4.60 -19.07
N ARG A 183 2.47 5.81 -19.54
CA ARG A 183 2.33 6.97 -18.67
C ARG A 183 1.37 6.65 -17.53
N ALA A 184 1.66 7.20 -16.36
CA ALA A 184 0.69 7.20 -15.29
C ALA A 184 -0.56 7.89 -15.82
N ASP A 185 -1.71 7.21 -15.76
CA ASP A 185 -2.98 7.89 -15.88
C ASP A 185 -3.00 8.93 -14.77
N LEU A 186 -2.81 10.19 -15.14
CA LEU A 186 -2.94 11.35 -14.28
C LEU A 186 -4.40 11.58 -13.89
N THR A 187 -5.24 10.53 -13.90
CA THR A 187 -6.34 10.42 -12.96
C THR A 187 -5.75 10.29 -11.55
N LYS A 188 -5.16 11.39 -11.07
CA LYS A 188 -5.49 11.84 -9.72
C LYS A 188 -6.99 11.62 -9.61
N ARG A 189 -7.41 10.61 -8.84
CA ARG A 189 -8.82 10.45 -8.49
C ARG A 189 -9.21 11.80 -7.89
N GLU A 190 -9.90 12.63 -8.65
CA GLU A 190 -10.40 13.94 -8.20
C GLU A 190 -11.59 13.80 -7.23
N GLY A 191 -11.76 12.60 -6.65
CA GLY A 191 -12.81 12.29 -5.70
C GLY A 191 -12.25 11.64 -4.44
N PRO A 192 -12.92 11.83 -3.28
CA PRO A 192 -12.58 11.14 -2.05
C PRO A 192 -12.62 9.62 -2.25
N SER A 193 -11.66 8.90 -1.64
CA SER A 193 -11.63 7.44 -1.65
C SER A 193 -12.92 6.85 -1.07
N LYS A 194 -13.36 5.68 -1.57
CA LYS A 194 -14.58 5.04 -1.06
C LYS A 194 -14.50 4.75 0.44
N SER A 195 -13.32 4.41 0.94
CA SER A 195 -13.07 4.26 2.38
C SER A 195 -13.27 5.56 3.15
N TYR A 196 -12.83 6.71 2.62
CA TYR A 196 -13.05 8.01 3.23
C TYR A 196 -14.54 8.37 3.32
N LEU A 197 -15.30 8.05 2.28
CA LEU A 197 -16.77 8.17 2.27
C LEU A 197 -17.44 7.21 3.27
N LEU A 198 -17.03 5.93 3.30
CA LEU A 198 -17.53 4.91 4.23
C LEU A 198 -17.31 5.28 5.70
N LEU A 199 -16.19 5.96 5.99
CA LEU A 199 -15.82 6.42 7.32
C LEU A 199 -16.52 7.73 7.73
N GLY A 200 -17.41 8.27 6.89
CA GLY A 200 -18.20 9.47 7.18
C GLY A 200 -17.48 10.79 6.89
N SER A 201 -16.43 10.78 6.06
CA SER A 201 -15.75 11.96 5.50
C SER A 201 -15.43 13.06 6.52
N GLY A 202 -14.65 12.74 7.56
CA GLY A 202 -14.26 13.69 8.59
C GLY A 202 -13.04 13.24 9.39
N LYS A 203 -12.83 13.84 10.57
CA LYS A 203 -11.63 13.63 11.40
C LYS A 203 -11.35 12.15 11.72
N ALA A 204 -12.39 11.34 11.93
CA ALA A 204 -12.22 9.90 12.18
C ALA A 204 -11.65 9.16 10.96
N ALA A 205 -12.10 9.53 9.75
CA ALA A 205 -11.58 9.00 8.50
C ALA A 205 -10.12 9.41 8.30
N ASP A 206 -9.79 10.69 8.56
CA ASP A 206 -8.41 11.19 8.45
C ASP A 206 -7.46 10.52 9.45
N THR A 207 -7.95 10.22 10.65
CA THR A 207 -7.21 9.53 11.71
C THR A 207 -6.93 8.07 11.35
N LEU A 208 -7.94 7.33 10.87
CA LEU A 208 -7.83 5.91 10.53
C LEU A 208 -7.06 5.66 9.22
N LEU A 209 -7.14 6.60 8.26
CA LEU A 209 -6.40 6.55 6.99
C LEU A 209 -5.00 7.16 7.07
N TRP A 210 -4.53 7.54 8.27
CA TRP A 210 -3.19 8.12 8.49
C TRP A 210 -2.91 9.42 7.71
N ARG A 211 -3.95 10.20 7.39
CA ARG A 211 -3.80 11.47 6.66
C ARG A 211 -3.20 12.57 7.54
N ASP A 212 -3.58 12.62 8.82
CA ASP A 212 -2.94 13.48 9.83
C ASP A 212 -2.21 12.63 10.87
N ARG A 213 -0.88 12.51 10.69
CA ARG A 213 -0.01 11.73 11.57
C ARG A 213 -0.09 12.16 13.04
N LYS A 214 -0.31 13.45 13.33
CA LYS A 214 -0.39 13.94 14.73
C LYS A 214 -1.69 13.47 15.38
N GLN A 215 -2.81 13.57 14.67
CA GLN A 215 -4.10 13.09 15.16
C GLN A 215 -4.10 11.56 15.33
N THR A 216 -3.54 10.81 14.37
CA THR A 216 -3.45 9.34 14.46
C THR A 216 -2.60 8.90 15.66
N ILE A 217 -1.44 9.53 15.88
CA ILE A 217 -0.61 9.22 17.05
C ILE A 217 -1.34 9.58 18.35
N SER A 218 -1.99 10.75 18.41
CA SER A 218 -2.79 11.14 19.59
C SER A 218 -3.91 10.14 19.87
N ALA A 219 -4.63 9.70 18.83
CA ALA A 219 -5.71 8.72 18.97
C ALA A 219 -5.18 7.37 19.47
N LEU A 220 -4.03 6.91 18.95
CA LEU A 220 -3.38 5.68 19.42
C LEU A 220 -2.92 5.78 20.88
N ILE A 221 -2.40 6.94 21.31
CA ILE A 221 -2.03 7.17 22.72
C ILE A 221 -3.28 7.12 23.62
N VAL A 222 -4.37 7.79 23.22
CA VAL A 222 -5.63 7.76 23.97
C VAL A 222 -6.21 6.34 24.06
N LEU A 223 -6.17 5.60 22.95
CA LEU A 223 -6.64 4.22 22.87
C LEU A 223 -5.74 3.29 23.70
N ASN A 224 -4.43 3.54 23.75
CA ASN A 224 -3.53 2.79 24.62
C ASN A 224 -3.76 3.10 26.10
N ALA A 225 -3.97 4.37 26.46
CA ALA A 225 -4.36 4.77 27.81
C ALA A 225 -5.70 4.13 28.23
N PHE A 226 -6.68 4.08 27.33
CA PHE A 226 -7.95 3.39 27.53
C PHE A 226 -7.75 1.88 27.79
N TYR A 227 -6.87 1.24 27.02
CA TYR A 227 -6.52 -0.17 27.22
C TYR A 227 -5.96 -0.42 28.62
N TYR A 228 -4.99 0.37 29.06
CA TYR A 228 -4.41 0.19 30.39
C TYR A 228 -5.43 0.43 31.51
N TYR A 229 -6.23 1.48 31.38
CA TYR A 229 -7.21 1.83 32.41
C TYR A 229 -8.33 0.80 32.54
N PHE A 230 -8.85 0.30 31.41
CA PHE A 230 -10.06 -0.52 31.40
C PHE A 230 -9.79 -2.01 31.26
N ILE A 231 -8.87 -2.39 30.38
CA ILE A 231 -8.70 -3.77 29.91
C ILE A 231 -7.54 -4.47 30.63
N ALA A 232 -6.44 -3.78 30.88
CA ALA A 232 -5.30 -4.34 31.61
C ALA A 232 -5.57 -4.48 33.12
N THR A 233 -6.42 -3.63 33.68
CA THR A 233 -6.79 -3.67 35.11
C THR A 233 -7.94 -4.64 35.41
N GLU A 234 -8.38 -5.43 34.41
CA GLU A 234 -9.46 -6.43 34.48
C GLU A 234 -10.78 -5.90 35.06
N TYR A 235 -11.05 -4.60 34.91
CA TYR A 235 -12.32 -4.04 35.37
C TYR A 235 -13.46 -4.50 34.46
N THR A 236 -14.54 -5.00 35.06
CA THR A 236 -15.80 -5.18 34.34
C THR A 236 -16.36 -3.80 33.97
N ILE A 237 -17.15 -3.75 32.90
CA ILE A 237 -17.83 -2.51 32.44
C ILE A 237 -18.59 -1.85 33.62
N ILE A 238 -19.21 -2.67 34.46
CA ILE A 238 -19.96 -2.25 35.65
C ILE A 238 -19.04 -1.52 36.65
N THR A 239 -17.88 -2.09 36.96
CA THR A 239 -16.92 -1.49 37.89
C THR A 239 -16.38 -0.15 37.38
N ALA A 240 -16.09 -0.06 36.08
CA ALA A 240 -15.61 1.17 35.47
C ALA A 240 -16.67 2.28 35.47
N VAL A 241 -17.93 1.96 35.11
CA VAL A 241 -19.05 2.90 35.17
C VAL A 241 -19.31 3.36 36.60
N SER A 242 -19.25 2.44 37.57
CA SER A 242 -19.42 2.75 38.99
C SER A 242 -18.32 3.72 39.49
N LYS A 243 -17.05 3.47 39.15
CA LYS A 243 -15.94 4.37 39.49
C LYS A 243 -16.07 5.74 38.81
N LEU A 244 -16.47 5.78 37.54
CA LEU A 244 -16.70 7.04 36.84
C LEU A 244 -17.83 7.85 37.49
N LEU A 245 -18.94 7.20 37.86
CA LEU A 245 -20.04 7.82 38.59
C LEU A 245 -19.59 8.30 39.97
N MET A 246 -18.78 7.51 40.68
CA MET A 246 -18.22 7.89 41.98
C MET A 246 -17.31 9.12 41.87
N VAL A 247 -16.40 9.15 40.90
CA VAL A 247 -15.52 10.32 40.65
C VAL A 247 -16.34 11.53 40.24
N THR A 248 -17.36 11.35 39.39
CA THR A 248 -18.24 12.45 38.97
C THR A 248 -19.03 13.00 40.15
N THR A 249 -19.57 12.13 41.01
CA THR A 249 -20.30 12.53 42.21
C THR A 249 -19.38 13.24 43.20
N PHE A 250 -18.17 12.73 43.40
CA PHE A 250 -17.16 13.37 44.23
C PHE A 250 -16.76 14.75 43.68
N PHE A 251 -16.55 14.86 42.36
CA PHE A 251 -16.26 16.12 41.70
C PHE A 251 -17.40 17.12 41.86
N LEU A 252 -18.65 16.71 41.61
CA LEU A 252 -19.84 17.53 41.81
C LEU A 252 -20.01 17.97 43.27
N PHE A 253 -19.70 17.08 44.22
CA PHE A 253 -19.72 17.38 45.65
C PHE A 253 -18.67 18.44 46.03
N VAL A 254 -17.41 18.24 45.61
CA VAL A 254 -16.32 19.19 45.83
C VAL A 254 -16.63 20.54 45.18
N HIS A 255 -17.09 20.54 43.93
CA HIS A 255 -17.47 21.74 43.20
C HIS A 255 -18.68 22.45 43.83
N GLY A 256 -19.63 21.72 44.42
CA GLY A 256 -20.75 22.26 45.16
C GLY A 256 -20.35 22.90 46.50
N PHE A 257 -19.33 22.35 47.16
CA PHE A 257 -18.83 22.82 48.44
C PHE A 257 -17.84 23.99 48.31
N LEU A 258 -17.16 24.14 47.18
CA LEU A 258 -16.17 25.20 46.96
C LEU A 258 -16.81 26.61 47.06
N PRO A 259 -16.20 27.55 47.81
CA PRO A 259 -16.60 28.95 47.80
C PRO A 259 -16.45 29.55 46.40
N SER A 260 -17.33 30.51 46.06
CA SER A 260 -17.34 31.20 44.76
C SER A 260 -16.09 32.06 44.51
N LYS A 261 -15.26 32.29 45.54
CA LYS A 261 -13.99 33.00 45.46
C LYS A 261 -12.91 32.19 46.20
N LEU A 262 -11.90 31.74 45.46
CA LEU A 262 -10.74 31.02 46.00
C LEU A 262 -9.50 31.59 45.32
N PHE A 263 -8.54 32.10 46.12
CA PHE A 263 -7.27 32.67 45.61
C PHE A 263 -7.42 33.68 44.44
N GLY A 264 -8.44 34.54 44.49
CA GLY A 264 -8.60 35.62 43.49
C GLY A 264 -9.27 35.21 42.16
N TYR A 265 -9.58 33.93 41.95
CA TYR A 265 -10.35 33.47 40.79
C TYR A 265 -11.82 33.24 41.18
N SER A 266 -12.75 33.72 40.35
CA SER A 266 -14.19 33.50 40.50
C SER A 266 -14.59 32.20 39.81
N LEU A 267 -14.91 31.15 40.58
CA LEU A 267 -15.43 29.89 40.06
C LEU A 267 -16.90 30.04 39.66
N GLU A 268 -17.22 29.76 38.40
CA GLU A 268 -18.59 29.75 37.89
C GLU A 268 -19.34 28.54 38.47
N LYS A 269 -20.33 28.81 39.34
CA LYS A 269 -21.13 27.74 39.95
C LYS A 269 -22.09 27.15 38.91
N ILE A 270 -22.15 25.82 38.84
CA ILE A 270 -23.09 25.11 37.97
C ILE A 270 -24.53 25.55 38.34
N PRO A 271 -25.32 26.09 37.38
CA PRO A 271 -26.67 26.57 37.67
C PRO A 271 -27.60 25.44 38.12
N SER A 272 -28.50 25.71 39.08
CA SER A 272 -29.49 24.73 39.54
C SER A 272 -30.46 24.25 38.45
N SER A 273 -30.57 24.99 37.34
CA SER A 273 -31.35 24.60 36.16
C SER A 273 -30.75 23.42 35.40
N SER A 274 -29.44 23.16 35.49
CA SER A 274 -28.78 22.01 34.86
C SER A 274 -29.20 20.66 35.47
N PHE A 275 -29.74 20.67 36.70
CA PHE A 275 -30.22 19.48 37.40
C PHE A 275 -31.75 19.34 37.38
N HIS A 276 -32.47 20.27 36.75
CA HIS A 276 -33.93 20.22 36.65
C HIS A 276 -34.34 19.29 35.49
N PHE A 277 -34.64 18.03 35.81
CA PHE A 277 -35.22 17.10 34.85
C PHE A 277 -36.66 17.50 34.55
N SER A 278 -36.92 18.09 33.38
CA SER A 278 -38.29 18.39 32.94
C SER A 278 -39.12 17.09 32.86
N LYS A 279 -40.39 17.18 33.28
CA LYS A 279 -41.33 16.06 33.30
C LYS A 279 -41.53 15.48 31.89
N GLU A 280 -41.44 16.31 30.86
CA GLU A 280 -41.49 15.95 29.44
C GLU A 280 -40.30 15.04 29.06
N ARG A 281 -39.07 15.37 29.47
CA ARG A 281 -37.88 14.55 29.16
C ARG A 281 -37.92 13.20 29.85
N CYS A 282 -38.41 13.15 31.09
CA CYS A 282 -38.60 11.89 31.81
C CYS A 282 -39.67 11.02 31.14
N HIS A 283 -40.79 11.64 30.72
CA HIS A 283 -41.86 10.94 30.01
C HIS A 283 -41.39 10.40 28.64
N GLN A 284 -40.63 11.18 27.87
CA GLN A 284 -40.04 10.74 26.61
C GLN A 284 -39.07 9.57 26.79
N ASN A 285 -38.20 9.62 27.80
CA ASN A 285 -37.28 8.52 28.11
C ASN A 285 -38.06 7.26 28.52
N ALA A 286 -39.11 7.40 29.33
CA ALA A 286 -39.95 6.27 29.73
C ALA A 286 -40.69 5.65 28.53
N LEU A 287 -41.21 6.46 27.61
CA LEU A 287 -41.82 5.99 26.37
C LEU A 287 -40.81 5.27 25.46
N PHE A 288 -39.58 5.78 25.38
CA PHE A 288 -38.51 5.14 24.62
C PHE A 288 -38.14 3.77 25.19
N VAL A 289 -37.97 3.66 26.51
CA VAL A 289 -37.72 2.38 27.19
C VAL A 289 -38.87 1.40 26.97
N ARG A 290 -40.12 1.88 27.09
CA ARG A 290 -41.31 1.05 26.80
C ARG A 290 -41.32 0.57 25.36
N SER A 291 -40.98 1.42 24.41
CA SER A 291 -40.90 1.07 22.98
C SER A 291 -39.85 -0.01 22.73
N ILE A 292 -38.64 0.15 23.27
CA ILE A 292 -37.58 -0.86 23.17
C ILE A 292 -38.02 -2.19 23.80
N TRP A 293 -38.60 -2.15 25.00
CA TRP A 293 -39.05 -3.35 25.69
C TRP A 293 -40.11 -4.10 24.88
N ASN A 294 -41.10 -3.38 24.37
CA ASN A 294 -42.15 -3.95 23.53
C ASN A 294 -41.58 -4.53 22.22
N LEU A 295 -40.59 -3.87 21.61
CA LEU A 295 -39.91 -4.37 20.42
C LEU A 295 -39.20 -5.70 20.70
N ILE A 296 -38.43 -5.78 21.79
CA ILE A 296 -37.72 -7.01 22.18
C ILE A 296 -38.73 -8.12 22.47
N ALA A 297 -39.76 -7.84 23.26
CA ALA A 297 -40.79 -8.82 23.63
C ALA A 297 -41.56 -9.35 22.42
N ASN A 298 -41.97 -8.47 21.50
CA ASN A 298 -42.65 -8.86 20.26
C ASN A 298 -41.73 -9.69 19.35
N THR A 299 -40.45 -9.32 19.26
CA THR A 299 -39.46 -10.06 18.47
C THR A 299 -39.26 -11.46 19.04
N LEU A 300 -39.09 -11.58 20.35
CA LEU A 300 -38.96 -12.86 21.06
C LEU A 300 -40.23 -13.71 20.89
N GLN A 301 -41.42 -13.11 20.98
CA GLN A 301 -42.68 -13.81 20.77
C GLN A 301 -42.82 -14.31 19.32
N SER A 302 -42.36 -13.53 18.34
CA SER A 302 -42.33 -13.94 16.93
C SER A 302 -41.39 -15.12 16.69
N LEU A 303 -40.21 -15.09 17.32
CA LEU A 303 -39.24 -16.19 17.35
C LEU A 303 -39.85 -17.47 17.95
N CYS A 304 -40.53 -17.38 19.10
CA CYS A 304 -41.15 -18.53 19.76
C CYS A 304 -42.32 -19.13 18.96
N LYS A 305 -43.05 -18.31 18.19
CA LYS A 305 -44.16 -18.76 17.33
C LYS A 305 -43.66 -19.38 16.01
N GLY A 306 -42.36 -19.31 15.70
CA GLY A 306 -41.75 -19.93 14.52
C GLY A 306 -42.23 -19.39 13.17
N LYS A 307 -42.90 -18.22 13.15
CA LYS A 307 -43.53 -17.69 11.93
C LYS A 307 -42.54 -17.07 10.94
N ASP A 308 -41.40 -16.56 11.42
CA ASP A 308 -40.44 -15.83 10.59
C ASP A 308 -39.03 -16.43 10.67
N TRP A 309 -38.76 -17.34 9.74
CA TRP A 309 -37.46 -17.99 9.59
C TRP A 309 -36.32 -17.02 9.30
N THR A 310 -36.59 -15.88 8.66
CA THR A 310 -35.54 -14.90 8.33
C THR A 310 -35.07 -14.14 9.57
N LEU A 311 -36.01 -13.79 10.46
CA LEU A 311 -35.69 -13.21 11.76
C LEU A 311 -34.94 -14.23 12.64
N PHE A 312 -35.37 -15.50 12.65
CA PHE A 312 -34.69 -16.55 13.39
C PHE A 312 -33.22 -16.68 12.99
N VAL A 313 -32.92 -16.80 11.69
CA VAL A 313 -31.54 -16.92 11.21
C VAL A 313 -30.71 -15.68 11.56
N LYS A 314 -31.27 -14.47 11.40
CA LYS A 314 -30.57 -13.22 11.78
C LYS A 314 -30.21 -13.19 13.27
N VAL A 315 -31.19 -13.49 14.14
CA VAL A 315 -30.97 -13.52 15.59
C VAL A 315 -29.96 -14.61 15.95
N PHE A 316 -30.11 -15.82 15.41
CA PHE A 316 -29.19 -16.92 15.63
C PHE A 316 -27.76 -16.57 15.20
N SER A 317 -27.56 -16.03 13.99
CA SER A 317 -26.23 -15.59 13.52
C SER A 317 -25.66 -14.47 14.40
N SER A 318 -26.48 -13.53 14.84
CA SER A 318 -26.03 -12.45 15.75
C SER A 318 -25.61 -12.98 17.12
N LEU A 319 -26.37 -13.94 17.69
CA LEU A 319 -26.05 -14.58 18.95
C LEU A 319 -24.81 -15.47 18.83
N LEU A 320 -24.65 -16.19 17.70
CA LEU A 320 -23.47 -16.99 17.42
C LEU A 320 -22.22 -16.11 17.33
N PHE A 321 -22.32 -14.97 16.65
CA PHE A 321 -21.25 -13.99 16.58
C PHE A 321 -20.93 -13.40 17.97
N LEU A 322 -21.96 -13.04 18.75
CA LEU A 322 -21.79 -12.53 20.10
C LEU A 322 -21.16 -13.57 21.04
N SER A 323 -21.52 -14.85 20.87
CA SER A 323 -20.93 -15.98 21.60
C SER A 323 -19.46 -16.19 21.22
N PHE A 324 -19.12 -16.11 19.93
CA PHE A 324 -17.75 -16.17 19.47
C PHE A 324 -16.90 -15.02 20.03
N LEU A 325 -17.44 -13.80 20.04
CA LEU A 325 -16.80 -12.66 20.69
C LEU A 325 -16.65 -12.90 22.20
N GLY A 326 -17.69 -13.33 22.88
CA GLY A 326 -17.66 -13.60 24.33
C GLY A 326 -16.71 -14.73 24.75
N SER A 327 -16.42 -15.68 23.86
CA SER A 327 -15.44 -16.75 24.10
C SER A 327 -13.99 -16.27 24.13
N LYS A 328 -13.69 -15.08 23.59
CA LYS A 328 -12.34 -14.52 23.57
C LYS A 328 -12.14 -13.55 24.72
N SER A 329 -10.91 -13.46 25.23
CA SER A 329 -10.56 -12.42 26.19
C SER A 329 -10.81 -11.04 25.56
N ILE A 330 -11.40 -10.13 26.33
CA ILE A 330 -11.64 -8.73 25.96
C ILE A 330 -10.33 -8.08 25.47
N GLN A 331 -9.19 -8.47 26.05
CA GLN A 331 -7.85 -8.03 25.65
C GLN A 331 -7.56 -8.37 24.17
N CYS A 332 -7.83 -9.61 23.77
CA CYS A 332 -7.60 -10.09 22.41
C CYS A 332 -8.53 -9.40 21.41
N ILE A 333 -9.82 -9.26 21.75
CA ILE A 333 -10.80 -8.59 20.88
C ILE A 333 -10.40 -7.14 20.65
N TYR A 334 -9.99 -6.45 21.72
CA TYR A 334 -9.56 -5.06 21.64
C TYR A 334 -8.31 -4.91 20.77
N LEU A 335 -7.25 -5.69 21.05
CA LEU A 335 -6.00 -5.62 20.31
C LEU A 335 -6.22 -5.89 18.81
N VAL A 336 -6.96 -6.96 18.48
CA VAL A 336 -7.28 -7.30 17.10
C VAL A 336 -8.16 -6.23 16.45
N GLY A 337 -9.16 -5.71 17.15
CA GLY A 337 -10.06 -4.67 16.64
C GLY A 337 -9.33 -3.37 16.32
N VAL A 338 -8.44 -2.91 17.20
CA VAL A 338 -7.61 -1.72 16.96
C VAL A 338 -6.66 -1.95 15.78
N LEU A 339 -5.93 -3.07 15.76
CA LEU A 339 -5.05 -3.39 14.64
C LEU A 339 -5.80 -3.43 13.32
N PHE A 340 -6.94 -4.11 13.29
CA PHE A 340 -7.78 -4.21 12.10
C PHE A 340 -8.27 -2.84 11.64
N ALA A 341 -8.79 -1.99 12.54
CA ALA A 341 -9.27 -0.66 12.19
C ALA A 341 -8.17 0.22 11.55
N PHE A 342 -6.96 0.24 12.09
CA PHE A 342 -5.87 1.08 11.56
C PHE A 342 -5.15 0.50 10.35
N THR A 343 -5.34 -0.78 10.02
CA THR A 343 -4.68 -1.44 8.88
C THR A 343 -5.64 -1.75 7.73
N ALA A 344 -6.86 -2.20 8.00
CA ALA A 344 -7.80 -2.65 6.98
C ALA A 344 -8.22 -1.51 6.04
N PHE A 345 -8.57 -0.33 6.58
CA PHE A 345 -8.98 0.81 5.76
C PHE A 345 -7.82 1.40 4.95
N PHE A 346 -6.61 1.41 5.51
CA PHE A 346 -5.40 1.83 4.81
C PHE A 346 -5.05 0.86 3.66
N VAL A 347 -5.13 -0.45 3.91
CA VAL A 347 -4.91 -1.48 2.88
C VAL A 347 -5.99 -1.40 1.80
N TYR A 348 -7.25 -1.17 2.18
CA TYR A 348 -8.35 -1.00 1.25
C TYR A 348 -8.14 0.19 0.32
N GLU A 349 -7.75 1.36 0.83
CA GLU A 349 -7.46 2.54 0.01
C GLU A 349 -6.33 2.28 -1.00
N LYS A 350 -5.32 1.49 -0.62
CA LYS A 350 -4.19 1.15 -1.50
C LYS A 350 -4.51 0.08 -2.55
N LYS A 351 -5.49 -0.79 -2.29
CA LYS A 351 -5.82 -1.96 -3.12
C LYS A 351 -7.30 -2.02 -3.52
N GLU A 352 -7.94 -0.86 -3.64
CA GLU A 352 -9.40 -0.76 -3.80
C GLU A 352 -9.90 -1.56 -5.01
N GLU A 353 -9.22 -1.45 -6.15
CA GLU A 353 -9.62 -2.15 -7.39
C GLU A 353 -9.46 -3.67 -7.31
N GLU A 354 -8.39 -4.16 -6.67
CA GLU A 354 -8.17 -5.59 -6.46
C GLU A 354 -9.23 -6.16 -5.52
N ILE A 355 -9.53 -5.45 -4.43
CA ILE A 355 -10.48 -5.90 -3.40
C ILE A 355 -11.91 -5.84 -3.91
N ASP A 356 -12.32 -4.76 -4.58
CA ASP A 356 -13.64 -4.64 -5.19
C ASP A 356 -13.83 -5.70 -6.30
N GLY A 357 -12.77 -5.99 -7.08
CA GLY A 357 -12.79 -7.07 -8.06
C GLY A 357 -12.98 -8.45 -7.43
N LEU A 358 -12.31 -8.73 -6.30
CA LEU A 358 -12.50 -9.97 -5.54
C LEU A 358 -13.88 -10.04 -4.89
N ALA A 359 -14.37 -8.95 -4.32
CA ALA A 359 -15.69 -8.87 -3.71
C ALA A 359 -16.79 -9.13 -4.74
N ASN A 360 -16.70 -8.51 -5.93
CA ASN A 360 -17.65 -8.74 -7.02
C ASN A 360 -17.60 -10.18 -7.55
N LYS A 361 -16.41 -10.79 -7.64
CA LYS A 361 -16.29 -12.23 -7.95
C LYS A 361 -16.94 -13.10 -6.88
N ALA A 362 -16.73 -12.82 -5.60
CA ALA A 362 -17.35 -13.56 -4.50
C ALA A 362 -18.88 -13.40 -4.50
N LEU A 363 -19.38 -12.17 -4.73
CA LEU A 363 -20.82 -11.88 -4.81
C LEU A 363 -21.47 -12.58 -6.01
N SER A 364 -20.82 -12.57 -7.18
CA SER A 364 -21.33 -13.30 -8.36
C SER A 364 -21.34 -14.82 -8.16
N LEU A 365 -20.35 -15.38 -7.45
CA LEU A 365 -20.37 -16.80 -7.05
C LEU A 365 -21.50 -17.10 -6.06
N GLY A 366 -21.70 -16.24 -5.06
CA GLY A 366 -22.80 -16.37 -4.10
C GLY A 366 -24.18 -16.29 -4.76
N CYS A 367 -24.36 -15.35 -5.70
CA CYS A 367 -25.60 -15.24 -6.48
C CYS A 367 -25.83 -16.46 -7.38
N LYS A 368 -24.78 -17.01 -8.01
CA LYS A 368 -24.88 -18.26 -8.79
C LYS A 368 -25.29 -19.46 -7.93
N VAL A 369 -24.67 -19.61 -6.76
CA VAL A 369 -25.04 -20.68 -5.81
C VAL A 369 -26.49 -20.52 -5.36
N LYS A 370 -26.93 -19.28 -5.08
CA LYS A 370 -28.33 -19.00 -4.71
C LYS A 370 -29.30 -19.34 -5.86
N SER A 371 -28.97 -18.99 -7.10
CA SER A 371 -29.81 -19.33 -8.26
C SER A 371 -29.85 -20.84 -8.53
N ASP A 372 -28.73 -21.54 -8.37
CA ASP A 372 -28.65 -22.99 -8.58
C ASP A 372 -29.45 -23.76 -7.52
N ILE A 373 -29.42 -23.32 -6.26
CA ILE A 373 -30.25 -23.88 -5.18
C ILE A 373 -31.74 -23.62 -5.47
N SER A 374 -32.09 -22.40 -5.88
CA SER A 374 -33.48 -22.06 -6.21
C SER A 374 -34.02 -22.88 -7.40
N ASN A 375 -33.19 -23.09 -8.42
CA ASN A 375 -33.54 -23.92 -9.59
C ASN A 375 -33.65 -25.41 -9.25
N LYS A 376 -32.84 -25.91 -8.31
CA LYS A 376 -32.97 -27.29 -7.80
C LYS A 376 -34.26 -27.51 -7.01
N PHE A 377 -34.66 -26.53 -6.19
CA PHE A 377 -35.92 -26.61 -5.45
C PHE A 377 -37.15 -26.53 -6.36
N LEU A 378 -37.10 -25.69 -7.41
CA LEU A 378 -38.20 -25.57 -8.38
C LEU A 378 -38.34 -26.78 -9.33
N ARG A 379 -37.29 -27.61 -9.48
CA ARG A 379 -37.35 -28.88 -10.26
C ARG A 379 -37.74 -30.10 -9.42
N SER A 380 -37.86 -29.96 -8.10
CA SER A 380 -38.16 -31.04 -7.16
C SER A 380 -39.60 -31.02 -6.63
N ASN A 381 -40.39 -30.01 -7.01
CA ASN A 381 -41.85 -29.97 -6.91
C ASN A 381 -42.43 -30.15 -8.32
#